data_AF-A0A126G1Y3-F1
#
_entry.id   AF-A0A126G1Y3-F1
#
_cell.length_a   1.000
_cell.length_b   1.000
_cell.length_c   1.000
_cell.angle_alpha   90.00
_cell.angle_beta   90.00
_cell.angle_gamma   90.00
#
_symmetry.space_group_name_H-M   'P 1'
#
loop_
_entity.id
_entity.type
_entity.pdbx_description
1 polymer ?
#
loop_
_entity_poly.entity_id
_entity_poly.type
_entity_poly.pdbx_seq_one_letter_code
_entity_poly.pdbx_strand_id
1 'polypeptide(L)'
;MQLQINIASHPLIQHWSGILENNSNPGTILRTACSELGKWITYEIMRNWLITEELTVDTDKTINLISKHYKYIIVIVMPYGFILAEGARALLPTASIVLVDHNDLTASIPNELDSFTKVLILDLFLDETMLTPILERLMQKGAILVNIRIACLECGTDQLQQLGHRWSQLEIYTTTINQVTDQKIASKEAIFKEKFFI
;
A
#
# COMPACT_ATOMS: atom_id res chain seq x y z
N MET A 1 -10.51 -2.23 -19.89
CA MET A 1 -9.09 -2.26 -19.44
C MET A 1 -8.99 -3.28 -18.32
N GLN A 2 -7.82 -3.89 -18.12
CA GLN A 2 -7.60 -4.93 -17.11
C GLN A 2 -6.80 -4.35 -15.95
N LEU A 3 -7.16 -4.72 -14.72
CA LEU A 3 -6.44 -4.36 -13.50
C LEU A 3 -4.96 -4.75 -13.61
N GLN A 4 -4.06 -3.83 -13.29
CA GLN A 4 -2.63 -4.11 -13.32
C GLN A 4 -2.16 -4.60 -11.95
N ILE A 5 -1.63 -5.82 -11.93
CA ILE A 5 -1.16 -6.48 -10.71
C ILE A 5 0.34 -6.76 -10.86
N ASN A 6 1.12 -6.20 -9.94
CA ASN A 6 2.56 -6.35 -9.90
C ASN A 6 2.93 -7.23 -8.71
N ILE A 7 3.41 -8.45 -8.99
CA ILE A 7 3.93 -9.34 -7.95
C ILE A 7 5.41 -8.98 -7.74
N ALA A 8 5.73 -8.46 -6.56
CA ALA A 8 7.06 -8.00 -6.25
C ALA A 8 8.02 -9.19 -6.07
N SER A 9 8.95 -9.36 -7.02
CA SER A 9 9.77 -10.58 -7.15
C SER A 9 11.18 -10.46 -6.59
N HIS A 10 11.52 -9.36 -5.92
CA HIS A 10 12.87 -9.12 -5.40
C HIS A 10 13.26 -10.16 -4.33
N PRO A 11 14.51 -10.69 -4.30
CA PRO A 11 14.92 -11.71 -3.33
C PRO A 11 14.72 -11.32 -1.86
N LEU A 12 14.90 -10.04 -1.51
CA LEU A 12 14.62 -9.56 -0.15
C LEU A 12 13.12 -9.60 0.18
N ILE A 13 12.25 -9.32 -0.78
CA ILE A 13 10.80 -9.44 -0.59
C ILE A 13 10.45 -10.91 -0.35
N GLN A 14 10.98 -11.82 -1.16
CA GLN A 14 10.79 -13.25 -0.97
C GLN A 14 11.32 -13.75 0.39
N HIS A 15 12.47 -13.24 0.84
CA HIS A 15 13.03 -13.56 2.14
C HIS A 15 12.10 -13.15 3.29
N TRP A 16 11.65 -11.88 3.30
CA TRP A 16 10.76 -11.38 4.35
C TRP A 16 9.38 -12.03 4.29
N SER A 17 8.83 -12.27 3.09
CA SER A 17 7.59 -13.04 2.91
C SER A 17 7.75 -14.47 3.43
N GLY A 18 8.90 -15.12 3.20
CA GLY A 18 9.20 -16.45 3.73
C GLY A 18 9.26 -16.49 5.27
N ILE A 19 9.71 -15.42 5.92
CA ILE A 19 9.66 -15.29 7.39
C ILE A 19 8.21 -15.29 7.89
N LEU A 20 7.27 -14.70 7.13
CA LEU A 20 5.86 -14.66 7.50
C LEU A 20 5.16 -16.03 7.40
N GLU A 21 5.66 -16.93 6.55
CA GLU A 21 5.10 -18.29 6.41
C GLU A 21 5.51 -19.23 7.57
N ASN A 22 6.53 -18.88 8.35
CA ASN A 22 6.97 -19.70 9.48
C ASN A 22 6.19 -19.35 10.75
N ASN A 23 5.17 -20.15 11.06
CA ASN A 23 4.33 -20.02 12.25
C ASN A 23 5.07 -20.18 13.59
N SER A 24 6.30 -20.69 13.62
CA SER A 24 7.10 -20.74 14.84
C SER A 24 7.75 -19.40 15.19
N ASN A 25 7.75 -18.43 14.26
CA ASN A 25 8.34 -17.13 14.53
C ASN A 25 7.53 -16.33 15.58
N PRO A 26 8.23 -15.65 16.51
CA PRO A 26 7.61 -14.76 17.48
C PRO A 26 7.02 -13.53 16.79
N GLY A 27 5.99 -12.92 17.40
CA GLY A 27 5.30 -11.75 16.86
C GLY A 27 6.22 -10.55 16.57
N THR A 28 7.29 -10.37 17.35
CA THR A 28 8.29 -9.32 17.11
C THR A 28 8.98 -9.46 15.75
N ILE A 29 9.40 -10.68 15.39
CA ILE A 29 10.06 -10.96 14.09
C ILE A 29 9.06 -10.79 12.94
N LEU A 30 7.81 -11.23 13.12
CA LEU A 30 6.76 -11.06 12.13
C LEU A 30 6.43 -9.58 11.88
N ARG A 31 6.39 -8.75 12.93
CA ARG A 31 6.20 -7.29 12.79
C ARG A 31 7.34 -6.64 12.03
N THR A 32 8.58 -7.00 12.35
CA THR A 32 9.76 -6.54 11.62
C THR A 32 9.69 -6.92 10.14
N ALA A 33 9.32 -8.18 9.84
CA ALA A 33 9.17 -8.63 8.46
C ALA A 33 8.10 -7.84 7.70
N CYS A 34 6.94 -7.58 8.31
CA CYS A 34 5.91 -6.74 7.69
C CYS A 34 6.41 -5.29 7.46
N SER A 35 7.09 -4.69 8.43
CA SER A 35 7.65 -3.34 8.28
C SER A 35 8.68 -3.27 7.13
N GLU A 36 9.58 -4.25 7.05
CA GLU A 36 10.53 -4.37 5.94
C GLU A 36 9.83 -4.59 4.59
N LEU A 37 8.80 -5.44 4.53
CA LEU A 37 8.00 -5.61 3.32
C LEU A 37 7.30 -4.32 2.91
N GLY A 38 6.74 -3.57 3.86
CA GLY A 38 6.16 -2.25 3.62
C GLY A 38 7.16 -1.30 2.95
N LYS A 39 8.42 -1.30 3.40
CA LYS A 39 9.51 -0.55 2.76
C LYS A 39 9.81 -1.05 1.35
N TRP A 40 10.04 -2.35 1.16
CA TRP A 40 10.43 -2.89 -0.15
C TRP A 40 9.33 -2.77 -1.21
N ILE A 41 8.06 -3.02 -0.85
CA ILE A 41 6.94 -2.85 -1.78
C ILE A 41 6.74 -1.37 -2.11
N THR A 42 6.89 -0.48 -1.13
CA THR A 42 6.84 0.98 -1.38
C THR A 42 7.96 1.40 -2.35
N TYR A 43 9.17 0.86 -2.19
CA TYR A 43 10.26 1.10 -3.14
C TYR A 43 9.92 0.64 -4.57
N GLU A 44 9.32 -0.55 -4.72
CA GLU A 44 8.86 -1.07 -6.01
C GLU A 44 7.87 -0.12 -6.70
N ILE A 45 6.88 0.37 -5.94
CA ILE A 45 5.89 1.34 -6.42
C ILE A 45 6.59 2.63 -6.88
N MET A 46 7.49 3.14 -6.05
CA MET A 46 8.14 4.42 -6.26
C MET A 46 8.97 4.49 -7.54
N ARG A 47 9.50 3.37 -8.03
CA ARG A 47 10.36 3.33 -9.22
C ARG A 47 9.73 3.99 -10.44
N ASN A 48 8.43 3.78 -10.64
CA ASN A 48 7.70 4.30 -11.80
C ASN A 48 6.65 5.36 -11.41
N TRP A 49 6.46 5.61 -10.12
CA TRP A 49 5.38 6.46 -9.62
C TRP A 49 5.85 7.84 -9.13
N LEU A 50 7.10 7.95 -8.68
CA LEU A 50 7.69 9.22 -8.28
C LEU A 50 7.92 10.14 -9.47
N ILE A 51 7.62 11.41 -9.29
CA ILE A 51 7.96 12.46 -10.25
C ILE A 51 9.15 13.23 -9.72
N THR A 52 10.21 13.29 -10.53
CA THR A 52 11.42 14.05 -10.25
C THR A 52 11.53 15.26 -11.16
N GLU A 53 12.17 16.30 -10.65
CA GLU A 53 12.47 17.53 -11.36
C GLU A 53 13.96 17.83 -11.28
N GLU A 54 14.50 18.35 -12.38
CA GLU A 54 15.87 18.85 -12.42
C GLU A 54 15.92 20.25 -11.80
N LEU A 55 16.85 20.42 -10.86
CA LEU A 55 17.12 21.69 -10.21
C LEU A 55 18.60 22.03 -10.38
N THR A 56 18.88 23.27 -10.80
CA THR A 56 20.23 23.83 -10.84
C THR A 56 20.52 24.51 -9.49
N VAL A 57 21.47 23.98 -8.72
CA VAL A 57 21.80 24.49 -7.36
C VAL A 57 22.94 25.51 -7.41
N ASP A 58 23.90 25.31 -8.32
CA ASP A 58 25.05 26.19 -8.57
C ASP A 58 25.23 26.41 -10.07
N THR A 59 26.14 27.30 -10.48
CA THR A 59 26.30 27.74 -11.89
C THR A 59 26.50 26.62 -12.92
N ASP A 60 26.90 25.41 -12.52
CA ASP A 60 27.09 24.27 -13.45
C ASP A 60 26.68 22.89 -12.88
N LYS A 61 25.83 22.84 -11.84
CA LYS A 61 25.41 21.56 -11.24
C LYS A 61 23.89 21.38 -11.23
N THR A 62 23.45 20.47 -12.08
CA THR A 62 22.07 19.97 -12.11
C THR A 62 21.94 18.73 -11.23
N ILE A 63 20.92 18.71 -10.38
CA ILE A 63 20.55 17.55 -9.56
C ILE A 63 19.09 17.19 -9.83
N ASN A 64 18.75 15.91 -9.63
CA ASN A 64 17.37 15.44 -9.68
C ASN A 64 16.81 15.31 -8.27
N LEU A 65 15.70 16.00 -8.01
CA LEU A 65 14.98 15.96 -6.73
C LEU A 65 13.55 15.50 -6.96
N ILE A 66 12.92 14.97 -5.92
CA ILE A 66 11.48 14.69 -5.96
C ILE A 66 10.74 16.03 -6.11
N SER A 67 9.84 16.09 -7.09
CA SER A 67 9.01 17.27 -7.36
C SER A 67 8.22 17.66 -6.12
N LYS A 68 8.26 18.95 -5.76
CA LYS A 68 7.45 19.52 -4.67
C LYS A 68 6.02 19.85 -5.13
N HIS A 69 5.76 19.79 -6.44
CA HIS A 69 4.43 20.04 -6.98
C HIS A 69 3.47 18.89 -6.70
N TYR A 70 3.99 17.67 -6.53
CA TYR A 70 3.19 16.51 -6.18
C TYR A 70 3.08 16.32 -4.68
N LYS A 71 1.85 16.15 -4.19
CA LYS A 71 1.56 15.81 -2.80
C LYS A 71 1.40 14.30 -2.68
N TYR A 72 2.13 13.70 -1.76
CA TYR A 72 2.03 12.26 -1.48
C TYR A 72 1.23 12.04 -0.20
N ILE A 73 0.29 11.11 -0.24
CA ILE A 73 -0.55 10.72 0.90
C ILE A 73 -0.43 9.22 1.09
N ILE A 74 -0.12 8.79 2.31
CA ILE A 74 -0.18 7.39 2.73
C ILE A 74 -1.50 7.19 3.47
N VAL A 75 -2.37 6.37 2.89
CA VAL A 75 -3.64 5.94 3.47
C VAL A 75 -3.42 4.57 4.11
N ILE A 76 -3.54 4.52 5.43
CA ILE A 76 -3.35 3.33 6.24
C ILE A 76 -4.73 2.75 6.54
N VAL A 77 -5.01 1.55 6.00
CA VAL A 77 -6.24 0.82 6.30
C VAL A 77 -6.09 0.12 7.65
N MET A 78 -6.86 0.56 8.64
CA MET A 78 -6.75 0.06 10.01
C MET A 78 -7.44 -1.31 10.18
N PRO A 79 -6.91 -2.19 11.05
CA PRO A 79 -5.69 -2.02 11.85
C PRO A 79 -4.40 -2.44 11.14
N TYR A 80 -4.51 -3.15 10.01
CA TYR A 80 -3.42 -3.94 9.44
C TYR A 80 -2.39 -3.14 8.66
N GLY A 81 -2.83 -2.14 7.92
CA GLY A 81 -1.95 -1.27 7.14
C GLY A 81 -0.92 -0.54 7.99
N PHE A 82 -1.16 -0.39 9.30
CA PHE A 82 -0.29 0.39 10.19
C PHE A 82 1.14 -0.16 10.24
N ILE A 83 1.28 -1.49 10.25
CA ILE A 83 2.60 -2.14 10.35
C ILE A 83 3.41 -1.92 9.06
N LEU A 84 2.76 -1.90 7.89
CA LEU A 84 3.42 -1.59 6.62
C LEU A 84 3.85 -0.12 6.53
N ALA A 85 3.09 0.77 7.18
CA ALA A 85 3.33 2.19 7.13
C ALA A 85 4.65 2.62 7.76
N GLU A 86 5.14 1.88 8.76
CA GLU A 86 6.46 2.11 9.36
C GLU A 86 7.57 2.10 8.30
N GLY A 87 7.60 1.06 7.46
CA GLY A 87 8.56 0.93 6.38
C GLY A 87 8.31 1.90 5.22
N ALA A 88 7.04 2.12 4.85
CA ALA A 88 6.68 3.04 3.78
C ALA A 88 7.07 4.49 4.10
N ARG A 89 6.87 4.94 5.34
CA ARG A 89 7.20 6.29 5.80
C ARG A 89 8.70 6.59 5.73
N ALA A 90 9.55 5.58 5.89
CA ALA A 90 10.99 5.74 5.75
C ALA A 90 11.40 6.17 4.33
N LEU A 91 10.62 5.80 3.31
CA LEU A 91 10.86 6.18 1.90
C LEU A 91 10.12 7.46 1.50
N LEU A 92 8.95 7.73 2.07
CA LEU A 92 8.15 8.94 1.86
C LEU A 92 8.05 9.78 3.15
N PRO A 93 9.15 10.37 3.64
CA PRO A 93 9.13 11.08 4.92
C PRO A 93 8.24 12.35 4.91
N THR A 94 7.99 12.92 3.73
CA THR A 94 7.17 14.13 3.54
C THR A 94 5.71 13.83 3.23
N ALA A 95 5.31 12.56 3.10
CA ALA A 95 3.93 12.21 2.80
C ALA A 95 3.02 12.45 4.02
N SER A 96 1.84 12.99 3.75
CA SER A 96 0.78 13.09 4.76
C SER A 96 0.26 11.69 5.09
N ILE A 97 -0.03 11.42 6.36
CA ILE A 97 -0.58 10.14 6.80
C ILE A 97 -2.05 10.31 7.12
N VAL A 98 -2.85 9.40 6.58
CA VAL A 98 -4.29 9.32 6.81
C VAL A 98 -4.59 7.92 7.33
N LEU A 99 -5.21 7.84 8.51
CA LEU A 99 -5.74 6.60 9.04
C LEU A 99 -7.19 6.47 8.59
N VAL A 100 -7.57 5.31 8.07
CA VAL A 100 -8.94 5.04 7.63
C VAL A 100 -9.41 3.74 8.24
N ASP A 101 -10.60 3.79 8.86
CA ASP A 101 -11.36 2.61 9.23
C ASP A 101 -12.51 2.45 8.23
N HIS A 102 -12.69 1.25 7.68
CA HIS A 102 -13.76 0.95 6.74
C HIS A 102 -15.15 1.17 7.36
N ASN A 103 -15.31 1.01 8.68
CA ASN A 103 -16.56 1.23 9.39
C ASN A 103 -16.82 2.71 9.70
N ASP A 104 -15.75 3.50 9.78
CA ASP A 104 -15.82 4.91 10.13
C ASP A 104 -14.94 5.75 9.19
N LEU A 105 -15.52 6.09 8.04
CA LEU A 105 -14.92 6.98 7.05
C LEU A 105 -15.07 8.48 7.40
N THR A 106 -15.49 8.80 8.63
CA THR A 106 -15.84 10.17 9.01
C THR A 106 -14.64 11.10 9.22
N ALA A 107 -13.42 10.58 9.37
CA ALA A 107 -12.25 11.42 9.67
C ALA A 107 -11.00 11.09 8.84
N SER A 108 -10.28 12.16 8.47
CA SER A 108 -8.86 12.25 8.08
C SER A 108 -8.48 12.33 6.60
N ILE A 109 -9.34 11.98 5.62
CA ILE A 109 -8.99 12.23 4.20
C ILE A 109 -9.06 13.75 3.94
N PRO A 110 -7.97 14.39 3.45
CA PRO A 110 -7.97 15.82 3.16
C PRO A 110 -9.08 16.20 2.18
N ASN A 111 -9.69 17.36 2.42
CA ASN A 111 -10.55 17.98 1.42
C ASN A 111 -9.66 18.51 0.29
N GLU A 112 -10.13 18.39 -0.96
CA GLU A 112 -9.44 18.92 -2.17
C GLU A 112 -8.22 18.10 -2.61
N LEU A 113 -8.44 16.82 -2.89
CA LEU A 113 -7.48 16.03 -3.66
C LEU A 113 -7.56 16.45 -5.13
N ASP A 114 -6.41 16.56 -5.79
CA ASP A 114 -6.29 17.05 -7.17
C ASP A 114 -5.45 16.11 -8.04
N SER A 115 -5.19 16.51 -9.29
CA SER A 115 -4.36 15.76 -10.23
C SER A 115 -2.89 15.62 -9.81
N PHE A 116 -2.43 16.44 -8.87
CA PHE A 116 -1.07 16.41 -8.34
C PHE A 116 -0.97 15.63 -7.03
N THR A 117 -2.10 15.11 -6.54
CA THR A 117 -2.15 14.25 -5.37
C THR A 117 -1.96 12.79 -5.77
N LYS A 118 -0.99 12.16 -5.13
CA LYS A 118 -0.59 10.76 -5.27
C LYS A 118 -0.91 10.02 -3.98
N VAL A 119 -1.73 8.97 -4.07
CA VAL A 119 -2.22 8.22 -2.90
C VAL A 119 -1.65 6.82 -2.90
N LEU A 120 -1.00 6.44 -1.79
CA LEU A 120 -0.52 5.09 -1.51
C LEU A 120 -1.42 4.49 -0.43
N ILE A 121 -2.22 3.48 -0.77
CA ILE A 121 -3.04 2.73 0.18
C ILE A 121 -2.24 1.52 0.67
N LEU A 122 -2.19 1.33 1.98
CA LEU A 122 -1.48 0.24 2.65
C LEU A 122 -2.47 -0.66 3.38
N ASP A 123 -2.41 -1.96 3.09
CA ASP A 123 -3.17 -2.99 3.78
C ASP A 123 -2.38 -4.31 3.79
N LEU A 124 -2.50 -5.18 4.80
CA LEU A 124 -1.84 -6.49 4.74
C LEU A 124 -2.59 -7.45 3.82
N PHE A 125 -3.91 -7.50 3.98
CA PHE A 125 -4.81 -8.41 3.29
C PHE A 125 -5.82 -7.59 2.52
N LEU A 126 -5.71 -7.62 1.20
CA LEU A 126 -6.57 -6.79 0.39
C LEU A 126 -8.01 -7.33 0.40
N ASP A 127 -8.98 -6.54 0.86
CA ASP A 127 -10.40 -6.89 0.77
C ASP A 127 -11.15 -5.85 -0.08
N GLU A 128 -11.82 -6.31 -1.15
CA GLU A 128 -12.62 -5.45 -2.03
C GLU A 128 -13.72 -4.72 -1.26
N THR A 129 -14.38 -5.39 -0.32
CA THR A 129 -15.51 -4.82 0.42
C THR A 129 -15.05 -3.69 1.35
N MET A 130 -13.85 -3.81 1.91
CA MET A 130 -13.25 -2.76 2.73
C MET A 130 -12.67 -1.62 1.89
N LEU A 131 -12.06 -1.94 0.74
CA LEU A 131 -11.36 -0.97 -0.09
C LEU A 131 -12.30 -0.09 -0.90
N THR A 132 -13.38 -0.66 -1.43
CA THR A 132 -14.36 0.05 -2.26
C THR A 132 -14.85 1.37 -1.65
N PRO A 133 -15.36 1.41 -0.39
CA PRO A 133 -15.89 2.65 0.17
C PRO A 133 -14.77 3.68 0.44
N ILE A 134 -13.53 3.23 0.68
CA ILE A 134 -12.35 4.09 0.79
C ILE A 134 -12.04 4.76 -0.56
N LEU A 135 -12.02 3.98 -1.65
CA LEU A 135 -11.78 4.49 -3.00
C LEU A 135 -12.87 5.47 -3.43
N GLU A 136 -14.14 5.15 -3.19
CA GLU A 136 -15.26 6.05 -3.47
C GLU A 136 -15.11 7.37 -2.71
N ARG A 137 -14.72 7.31 -1.44
CA ARG A 137 -14.49 8.50 -0.63
C ARG A 137 -13.33 9.33 -1.16
N LEU A 138 -12.22 8.71 -1.55
CA LEU A 138 -11.08 9.41 -2.16
C LEU A 138 -11.48 10.10 -3.46
N MET A 139 -12.26 9.43 -4.32
CA MET A 139 -12.75 10.01 -5.57
C MET A 139 -13.75 11.14 -5.34
N GLN A 140 -14.66 11.01 -4.36
CA GLN A 140 -15.55 12.11 -3.94
C GLN A 140 -14.78 13.35 -3.47
N LYS A 141 -13.58 13.16 -2.92
CA LYS A 141 -12.68 14.24 -2.48
C LYS A 141 -11.78 14.77 -3.60
N GLY A 142 -11.86 14.22 -4.81
CA GLY A 142 -11.16 14.68 -6.02
C GLY A 142 -9.95 13.84 -6.43
N ALA A 143 -9.68 12.71 -5.77
CA ALA A 143 -8.57 11.83 -6.16
C ALA A 143 -8.80 11.23 -7.55
N ILE A 144 -7.73 11.17 -8.35
CA ILE A 144 -7.75 10.51 -9.66
C ILE A 144 -7.26 9.08 -9.50
N LEU A 145 -8.04 8.11 -9.98
CA LEU A 145 -7.76 6.67 -9.83
C LEU A 145 -6.35 6.28 -10.34
N VAL A 146 -5.89 6.88 -11.45
CA VAL A 146 -4.56 6.65 -12.02
C VAL A 146 -3.41 7.07 -11.10
N ASN A 147 -3.66 7.92 -10.11
CA ASN A 147 -2.68 8.35 -9.11
C ASN A 147 -2.74 7.52 -7.82
N ILE A 148 -3.64 6.56 -7.72
CA ILE A 148 -3.78 5.67 -6.56
C ILE A 148 -2.97 4.40 -6.79
N ARG A 149 -2.15 4.02 -5.81
CA ARG A 149 -1.39 2.78 -5.78
C ARG A 149 -1.72 2.04 -4.50
N ILE A 150 -1.81 0.71 -4.59
CA ILE A 150 -2.12 -0.13 -3.44
C ILE A 150 -0.93 -1.05 -3.19
N ALA A 151 -0.43 -1.05 -1.96
CA ALA A 151 0.54 -2.02 -1.48
C ALA A 151 -0.16 -2.98 -0.53
N CYS A 152 -0.07 -4.28 -0.81
CA CYS A 152 -0.49 -5.30 0.12
C CYS A 152 0.48 -6.47 0.21
N LEU A 153 0.37 -7.29 1.25
CA LEU A 153 1.18 -8.50 1.34
C LEU A 153 0.55 -9.62 0.54
N GLU A 154 -0.75 -9.80 0.70
CA GLU A 154 -1.49 -10.92 0.14
C GLU A 154 -2.82 -10.45 -0.44
N CYS A 155 -3.23 -11.07 -1.54
CA CYS A 155 -4.53 -10.84 -2.14
C CYS A 155 -5.11 -12.13 -2.75
N GLY A 156 -6.43 -12.32 -2.60
CA GLY A 156 -7.15 -13.43 -3.21
C GLY A 156 -7.48 -13.16 -4.69
N THR A 157 -7.46 -14.22 -5.52
CA THR A 157 -7.83 -14.10 -6.95
C THR A 157 -9.23 -13.56 -7.17
N ASP A 158 -10.19 -13.93 -6.33
CA ASP A 158 -11.60 -13.54 -6.47
C ASP A 158 -11.78 -12.05 -6.17
N GLN A 159 -11.10 -11.54 -5.14
CA GLN A 159 -11.06 -10.11 -4.80
C GLN A 159 -10.42 -9.28 -5.91
N LEU A 160 -9.34 -9.77 -6.52
CA LEU A 160 -8.72 -9.09 -7.68
C LEU A 160 -9.66 -9.02 -8.89
N GLN A 161 -10.43 -10.07 -9.15
CA GLN A 161 -11.42 -10.07 -10.23
C GLN A 161 -12.52 -9.04 -9.97
N GLN A 162 -13.08 -9.02 -8.76
CA GLN A 162 -14.10 -8.05 -8.35
C GLN A 162 -13.58 -6.61 -8.45
N LEU A 163 -12.38 -6.36 -7.93
CA LEU A 163 -11.71 -5.06 -8.05
C LEU A 163 -11.48 -4.69 -9.52
N GLY A 164 -11.08 -5.63 -10.37
CA GLY A 164 -10.83 -5.37 -11.78
C GLY A 164 -12.07 -5.00 -12.58
N HIS A 165 -13.25 -5.51 -12.20
CA HIS A 165 -14.52 -5.12 -12.82
C HIS A 165 -14.90 -3.67 -12.53
N ARG A 166 -14.64 -3.19 -11.31
CA ARG A 166 -15.06 -1.86 -10.85
C ARG A 166 -13.98 -0.79 -11.00
N TRP A 167 -12.72 -1.16 -10.84
CA TRP A 167 -11.57 -0.26 -10.68
C TRP A 167 -10.42 -0.59 -11.63
N SER A 168 -10.73 -0.80 -12.91
CA SER A 168 -9.77 -1.30 -13.92
C SER A 168 -8.50 -0.48 -14.17
N GLN A 169 -8.40 0.76 -13.67
CA GLN A 169 -7.22 1.62 -13.81
C GLN A 169 -6.30 1.60 -12.57
N LEU A 170 -6.65 0.83 -11.53
CA LEU A 170 -5.79 0.68 -10.36
C LEU A 170 -4.57 -0.17 -10.68
N GLU A 171 -3.47 0.17 -10.02
CA GLU A 171 -2.30 -0.70 -9.94
C GLU A 171 -2.13 -1.19 -8.50
N ILE A 172 -1.98 -2.51 -8.36
CA ILE A 172 -1.81 -3.19 -7.08
C ILE A 172 -0.44 -3.85 -7.06
N TYR A 173 0.28 -3.69 -5.95
CA TYR A 173 1.57 -4.29 -5.71
C TYR A 173 1.43 -5.24 -4.52
N THR A 174 1.76 -6.51 -4.75
CA THR A 174 1.58 -7.56 -3.77
C THR A 174 2.79 -8.49 -3.70
N THR A 175 2.97 -9.20 -2.59
CA THR A 175 4.04 -10.22 -2.49
C THR A 175 3.57 -11.57 -3.01
N THR A 176 2.31 -11.92 -2.78
CA THR A 176 1.75 -13.23 -3.13
C THR A 176 0.28 -13.10 -3.51
N ILE A 177 -0.12 -13.84 -4.55
CA ILE A 177 -1.53 -14.02 -4.91
C ILE A 177 -1.95 -15.41 -4.46
N ASN A 178 -2.98 -15.47 -3.64
CA ASN A 178 -3.52 -16.74 -3.16
C ASN A 178 -4.74 -17.16 -3.98
N GLN A 179 -4.74 -18.43 -4.39
CA GLN A 179 -5.86 -19.08 -5.08
C GLN A 179 -6.90 -19.66 -4.10
N VAL A 180 -6.75 -19.43 -2.78
CA VAL A 180 -7.48 -20.18 -1.75
C VAL A 180 -8.59 -19.33 -1.12
N THR A 181 -9.72 -20.00 -0.89
CA THR A 181 -10.96 -19.61 -0.20
C THR A 181 -10.74 -18.75 1.05
N ASP A 182 -11.66 -17.82 1.32
CA ASP A 182 -11.70 -16.88 2.47
C ASP A 182 -11.23 -17.48 3.81
N GLN A 183 -11.46 -18.78 4.05
CA GLN A 183 -11.06 -19.48 5.27
C GLN A 183 -9.56 -19.45 5.56
N LYS A 184 -8.67 -19.54 4.55
CA LYS A 184 -7.21 -19.49 4.80
C LYS A 184 -6.72 -18.08 5.11
N ILE A 185 -7.29 -17.08 4.42
CA ILE A 185 -6.98 -15.67 4.66
C ILE A 185 -7.43 -15.30 6.08
N ALA A 186 -8.66 -15.64 6.45
CA ALA A 186 -9.19 -15.46 7.81
C ALA A 186 -8.33 -16.17 8.87
N SER A 187 -7.76 -17.33 8.55
CA SER A 187 -6.86 -18.06 9.46
C SER A 187 -5.51 -17.35 9.65
N LYS A 188 -4.89 -16.84 8.57
CA LYS A 188 -3.66 -16.04 8.67
C LYS A 188 -3.93 -14.73 9.41
N GLU A 189 -5.00 -14.03 9.07
CA GLU A 189 -5.44 -12.83 9.77
C GLU A 189 -5.62 -13.07 11.27
N ALA A 190 -6.21 -14.20 11.65
CA ALA A 190 -6.36 -14.57 13.06
C ALA A 190 -5.00 -14.78 13.75
N ILE A 191 -4.06 -15.47 13.10
CA ILE A 191 -2.69 -15.66 13.61
C ILE A 191 -1.98 -14.31 13.80
N PHE A 192 -2.11 -13.40 12.83
CA PHE A 192 -1.53 -12.07 12.92
C PHE A 192 -2.21 -11.23 13.99
N LYS A 193 -3.54 -11.30 14.13
CA LYS A 193 -4.27 -10.64 15.24
C LYS A 193 -3.74 -11.09 16.59
N GLU A 194 -3.59 -12.41 16.79
CA GLU A 194 -3.09 -12.98 18.04
C GLU A 194 -1.65 -12.56 18.32
N LYS A 195 -0.76 -12.61 17.32
CA LYS A 195 0.68 -12.35 17.53
C LYS A 195 1.07 -10.88 17.53
N PHE A 196 0.28 -9.98 16.94
CA PHE A 196 0.62 -8.56 16.81
C PHE A 196 0.06 -7.70 17.94
N PHE A 197 -1.09 -8.07 18.52
CA PHE A 197 -1.83 -7.24 19.47
C PHE A 197 -1.94 -7.84 20.87
N ILE A 198 -1.23 -8.93 21.15
CA ILE A 198 -0.93 -9.46 22.49
C ILE A 198 0.49 -9.06 22.87
#